data_AF-A0A502G8D1-F1
#
_entry.id   AF-A0A502G8D1-F1
#
_cell.length_a   1.000
_cell.length_b   1.000
_cell.length_c   1.000
_cell.angle_alpha   90.00
_cell.angle_beta   90.00
_cell.angle_gamma   90.00
#
_symmetry.space_group_name_H-M   'P 1'
#
loop_
_entity.id
_entity.type
_entity.pdbx_description
1 polymer ?
#
loop_
_entity_poly.entity_id
_entity_poly.type
_entity_poly.pdbx_seq_one_letter_code
_entity_poly.pdbx_strand_id
1 'polypeptide(L)'
;MEQALATLLRTMVHHATVFLADAAEFYPFGGVVDRQHAVVPLSASPGGNFPKSADVLALLDKAIDEKFRQQEIHAAAIVADTTFRATPESAPMNAVRVTLLVPPAEPAVHYYPYRVVAGKVSILDHIVY
;
A
#
# COMPACT_ATOMS: atom_id res chain seq x y z
N MET A 1 -6.14 -15.22 11.13
CA MET A 1 -6.18 -13.79 10.77
C MET A 1 -4.79 -13.16 10.81
N GLU A 2 -4.07 -13.21 11.93
CA GLU A 2 -2.74 -12.60 12.10
C GLU A 2 -1.74 -12.97 10.99
N GLN A 3 -1.63 -14.27 10.66
CA GLN A 3 -0.75 -14.73 9.58
C GLN A 3 -1.14 -14.18 8.20
N ALA A 4 -2.44 -13.98 7.94
CA ALA A 4 -2.93 -13.41 6.69
C ALA A 4 -2.59 -11.91 6.60
N LEU A 5 -2.73 -11.16 7.69
CA LEU A 5 -2.34 -9.74 7.75
C LEU A 5 -0.83 -9.55 7.55
N ALA A 6 -0.02 -10.35 8.23
CA ALA A 6 1.43 -10.34 8.04
C ALA A 6 1.80 -10.68 6.59
N THR A 7 1.09 -11.62 5.97
CA THR A 7 1.29 -11.99 4.56
C THR A 7 0.87 -10.86 3.63
N LEU A 8 -0.27 -10.22 3.88
CA LEU A 8 -0.72 -9.05 3.12
C LEU A 8 0.35 -7.96 3.12
N LEU A 9 0.84 -7.55 4.31
CA LEU A 9 1.87 -6.51 4.43
C LEU A 9 3.15 -6.88 3.67
N ARG A 10 3.68 -8.08 3.87
CA ARG A 10 4.90 -8.54 3.16
C ARG A 10 4.70 -8.56 1.64
N THR A 11 3.57 -9.05 1.17
CA THR A 11 3.26 -9.12 -0.27
C THR A 11 3.13 -7.72 -0.87
N MET A 12 2.46 -6.81 -0.19
CA MET A 12 2.30 -5.42 -0.64
C MET A 12 3.65 -4.68 -0.74
N VAL A 13 4.50 -4.81 0.28
CA VAL A 13 5.86 -4.23 0.26
C VAL A 13 6.68 -4.87 -0.85
N HIS A 14 6.61 -6.20 -1.01
CA HIS A 14 7.32 -6.89 -2.08
C HIS A 14 6.93 -6.37 -3.47
N HIS A 15 5.63 -6.26 -3.77
CA HIS A 15 5.17 -5.71 -5.04
C HIS A 15 5.65 -4.27 -5.27
N ALA A 16 5.60 -3.43 -4.23
CA ALA A 16 6.13 -2.07 -4.32
C ALA A 16 7.63 -2.07 -4.65
N THR A 17 8.43 -2.94 -4.03
CA THR A 17 9.86 -3.04 -4.35
C THR A 17 10.12 -3.49 -5.79
N VAL A 18 9.28 -4.38 -6.33
CA VAL A 18 9.38 -4.82 -7.72
C VAL A 18 9.09 -3.65 -8.67
N PHE A 19 8.02 -2.88 -8.41
CA PHE A 19 7.69 -1.72 -9.24
C PHE A 19 8.73 -0.60 -9.15
N LEU A 20 9.25 -0.33 -7.95
CA LEU A 20 10.33 0.64 -7.76
C LEU A 20 11.63 0.23 -8.44
N ALA A 21 11.92 -1.07 -8.55
CA ALA A 21 13.12 -1.53 -9.25
C ALA A 21 13.01 -1.34 -10.78
N ASP A 22 11.80 -1.42 -11.31
CA ASP A 22 11.52 -1.30 -12.75
C ASP A 22 11.42 0.16 -13.20
N ALA A 23 10.63 0.97 -12.50
CA ALA A 23 10.26 2.33 -12.93
C ALA A 23 10.69 3.45 -11.98
N ALA A 24 11.30 3.14 -10.84
CA ALA A 24 11.65 4.08 -9.75
C ALA A 24 10.45 4.84 -9.11
N GLU A 25 9.23 4.61 -9.59
CA GLU A 25 7.96 5.11 -9.06
C GLU A 25 6.85 4.09 -9.36
N PHE A 26 5.70 4.22 -8.71
CA PHE A 26 4.52 3.40 -9.03
C PHE A 26 3.20 4.10 -8.71
N TYR A 27 2.16 3.75 -9.46
CA TYR A 27 0.80 4.18 -9.14
C TYR A 27 0.24 3.42 -7.94
N PRO A 28 -0.62 4.05 -7.12
CA PRO A 28 -1.22 3.38 -5.98
C PRO A 28 -1.92 2.07 -6.37
N PHE A 29 -1.78 1.07 -5.52
CA PHE A 29 -2.42 -0.23 -5.68
C PHE A 29 -2.84 -0.77 -4.31
N GLY A 30 -3.51 -1.91 -4.28
CA GLY A 30 -3.88 -2.52 -3.01
C GLY A 30 -3.86 -4.03 -3.04
N GLY A 31 -4.24 -4.59 -1.90
CA GLY A 31 -4.49 -6.00 -1.72
C GLY A 31 -5.51 -6.21 -0.63
N VAL A 32 -6.21 -7.34 -0.67
CA VAL A 32 -7.23 -7.69 0.31
C VAL A 32 -6.98 -9.09 0.85
N VAL A 33 -7.48 -9.33 2.07
CA VAL A 33 -7.66 -10.68 2.62
C VAL A 33 -9.11 -11.06 2.39
N ASP A 34 -9.36 -12.04 1.53
CA ASP A 34 -10.71 -12.53 1.24
C ASP A 34 -11.28 -13.40 2.38
N ARG A 35 -12.51 -13.92 2.19
CA ARG A 35 -13.20 -14.79 3.16
C ARG A 35 -12.51 -16.13 3.39
N GLN A 36 -11.62 -16.53 2.48
CA GLN A 36 -10.83 -17.76 2.56
C GLN A 36 -9.45 -17.51 3.19
N HIS A 37 -9.22 -16.30 3.71
CA HIS A 37 -7.93 -15.83 4.23
C HIS A 37 -6.80 -15.82 3.19
N ALA A 38 -7.12 -15.80 1.90
CA ALA A 38 -6.15 -15.63 0.84
C ALA A 38 -5.89 -14.14 0.57
N VAL A 39 -4.63 -13.83 0.24
CA VAL A 39 -4.21 -12.49 -0.16
C VAL A 39 -4.44 -12.34 -1.66
N VAL A 40 -5.29 -11.39 -2.04
CA VAL A 40 -5.66 -11.13 -3.43
C VAL A 40 -5.27 -9.70 -3.80
N PRO A 41 -4.59 -9.45 -4.93
CA PRO A 41 -4.28 -8.10 -5.37
C PRO A 41 -5.57 -7.33 -5.72
N LEU A 42 -5.56 -6.04 -5.44
CA LEU A 42 -6.61 -5.10 -5.80
C LEU A 42 -6.00 -3.97 -6.63
N SER A 43 -6.56 -3.73 -7.81
CA SER A 43 -6.14 -2.65 -8.68
C SER A 43 -7.35 -1.81 -9.07
N ALA A 44 -7.15 -0.51 -9.13
CA ALA A 44 -8.15 0.44 -9.62
C ALA A 44 -7.57 1.22 -10.80
N SER A 45 -8.40 1.46 -11.82
CA SER A 45 -8.04 2.33 -12.94
C SER A 45 -9.19 3.28 -13.22
N PRO A 46 -8.97 4.60 -13.15
CA PRO A 46 -9.98 5.59 -13.54
C PRO A 46 -10.17 5.68 -15.06
N GLY A 47 -9.46 4.87 -15.85
CA GLY A 47 -9.37 4.99 -17.31
C GLY A 47 -8.37 6.07 -17.74
N GLY A 48 -7.98 6.01 -19.03
CA GLY A 48 -6.98 6.90 -19.61
C GLY A 48 -5.53 6.46 -19.38
N ASN A 49 -4.59 7.20 -19.99
CA ASN A 49 -3.16 7.00 -19.79
C ASN A 49 -2.67 7.93 -18.66
N PHE A 50 -1.88 7.41 -17.73
CA PHE A 50 -1.26 8.17 -16.63
C PHE A 50 -2.25 8.82 -15.65
N PRO A 51 -2.99 8.03 -14.86
CA PRO A 51 -3.96 8.57 -13.90
C PRO A 51 -3.27 9.34 -12.77
N LYS A 52 -3.96 10.30 -12.15
CA LYS A 52 -3.44 10.94 -10.94
C LYS A 52 -3.56 9.96 -9.77
N SER A 53 -2.52 9.87 -8.94
CA SER A 53 -2.51 8.99 -7.77
C SER A 53 -3.69 9.23 -6.82
N ALA A 54 -4.16 10.48 -6.68
CA ALA A 54 -5.34 10.80 -5.87
C ALA A 54 -6.63 10.15 -6.40
N ASP A 55 -6.79 10.07 -7.73
CA ASP A 55 -7.97 9.46 -8.35
C ASP A 55 -7.95 7.94 -8.16
N VAL A 56 -6.75 7.32 -8.28
CA VAL A 56 -6.57 5.89 -8.03
C VAL A 56 -6.84 5.53 -6.56
N LEU A 57 -6.34 6.35 -5.63
CA LEU A 57 -6.60 6.17 -4.19
C LEU A 57 -8.09 6.23 -3.87
N ALA A 58 -8.80 7.25 -4.37
CA ALA A 58 -10.24 7.38 -4.13
C ALA A 58 -11.04 6.18 -4.67
N LEU A 59 -10.62 5.59 -5.80
CA LEU A 59 -11.24 4.38 -6.33
C LEU A 59 -10.93 3.14 -5.48
N LEU A 60 -9.70 3.01 -4.99
CA LEU A 60 -9.32 1.91 -4.10
C LEU A 60 -10.11 1.98 -2.79
N ASP A 61 -10.19 3.16 -2.16
CA ASP A 61 -10.96 3.39 -0.94
C ASP A 61 -12.43 2.98 -1.14
N LYS A 62 -13.07 3.48 -2.20
CA LYS A 62 -14.45 3.14 -2.51
C LYS A 62 -14.66 1.63 -2.73
N ALA A 63 -13.77 0.98 -3.49
CA ALA A 63 -13.87 -0.45 -3.76
C ALA A 63 -13.70 -1.29 -2.47
N ILE A 64 -12.78 -0.89 -1.60
CA ILE A 64 -12.55 -1.54 -0.31
C ILE A 64 -13.76 -1.38 0.61
N ASP A 65 -14.32 -0.17 0.69
CA ASP A 65 -15.53 0.11 1.48
C ASP A 65 -16.73 -0.72 1.01
N GLU A 66 -16.90 -0.87 -0.31
CA GLU A 66 -17.93 -1.74 -0.89
C GLU A 66 -17.71 -3.21 -0.48
N LYS A 67 -16.48 -3.71 -0.56
CA LYS A 67 -16.13 -5.08 -0.19
C LYS A 67 -16.32 -5.37 1.30
N PHE A 68 -15.99 -4.43 2.18
CA PHE A 68 -16.27 -4.56 3.61
C PHE A 68 -17.77 -4.60 3.89
N ARG A 69 -18.56 -3.69 3.29
CA ARG A 69 -20.02 -3.68 3.45
C ARG A 69 -20.69 -4.97 2.96
N GLN A 70 -20.16 -5.56 1.90
CA GLN A 70 -20.64 -6.84 1.34
C GLN A 70 -20.08 -8.08 2.07
N GLN A 71 -19.24 -7.89 3.09
CA GLN A 71 -18.56 -8.96 3.83
C GLN A 71 -17.73 -9.90 2.93
N GLU A 72 -17.15 -9.36 1.86
CA GLU A 72 -16.30 -10.10 0.92
C GLU A 72 -14.85 -10.22 1.39
N ILE A 73 -14.42 -9.34 2.28
CA ILE A 73 -13.03 -9.25 2.75
C ILE A 73 -12.98 -9.08 4.26
N HIS A 74 -11.87 -9.52 4.85
CA HIS A 74 -11.56 -9.35 6.28
C HIS A 74 -10.61 -8.19 6.56
N ALA A 75 -9.76 -7.86 5.58
CA ALA A 75 -8.80 -6.78 5.68
C ALA A 75 -8.43 -6.27 4.29
N ALA A 76 -7.91 -5.06 4.22
CA ALA A 76 -7.36 -4.46 3.01
C ALA A 76 -6.07 -3.70 3.31
N ALA A 77 -5.24 -3.52 2.29
CA ALA A 77 -4.07 -2.66 2.32
C ALA A 77 -4.07 -1.79 1.06
N ILE A 78 -3.80 -0.50 1.23
CA ILE A 78 -3.58 0.45 0.15
C ILE A 78 -2.11 0.88 0.19
N VAL A 79 -1.45 0.78 -0.95
CA VAL A 79 -0.03 1.03 -1.13
C VAL A 79 0.14 2.26 -2.01
N ALA A 80 0.97 3.20 -1.57
CA ALA A 80 1.31 4.39 -2.34
C ALA A 80 2.80 4.73 -2.21
N ASP A 81 3.39 5.20 -3.29
CA ASP A 81 4.67 5.89 -3.25
C ASP A 81 4.45 7.30 -2.71
N THR A 82 5.17 7.68 -1.67
CA THR A 82 5.03 8.98 -1.04
C THR A 82 6.37 9.53 -0.59
N THR A 83 6.45 10.85 -0.52
CA THR A 83 7.47 11.52 0.27
C THR A 83 6.95 11.70 1.70
N PHE A 84 7.79 11.41 2.70
CA PHE A 84 7.47 11.44 4.11
C PHE A 84 8.57 12.19 4.90
N ARG A 85 8.19 12.80 6.03
CA ARG A 85 9.10 13.39 7.01
C ARG A 85 8.81 12.78 8.37
N ALA A 86 9.81 12.17 9.00
CA ALA A 86 9.69 11.55 10.33
C ALA A 86 9.36 12.57 11.42
N THR A 87 9.95 13.76 11.32
CA THR A 87 9.65 14.94 12.15
C THR A 87 9.59 16.19 11.26
N PRO A 88 9.00 17.30 11.73
CA PRO A 88 8.97 18.57 10.96
C PRO A 88 10.36 19.05 10.52
N GLU A 89 11.39 18.76 11.30
CA GLU A 89 12.79 19.14 11.07
C GLU A 89 13.56 18.12 10.21
N SER A 90 13.06 16.89 10.11
CA SER A 90 13.71 15.83 9.33
C SER A 90 13.68 16.12 7.83
N ALA A 91 14.74 15.73 7.12
CA ALA A 91 14.77 15.78 5.66
C ALA A 91 13.67 14.89 5.06
N PRO A 92 13.05 15.31 3.94
CA PRO A 92 12.06 14.48 3.27
C PRO A 92 12.73 13.22 2.70
N MET A 93 12.06 12.09 2.83
CA MET A 93 12.50 10.79 2.33
C MET A 93 11.38 10.11 1.56
N ASN A 94 11.72 9.36 0.51
CA ASN A 94 10.75 8.54 -0.19
C ASN A 94 10.43 7.29 0.63
N ALA A 95 9.16 6.92 0.65
CA ALA A 95 8.67 5.78 1.40
C ALA A 95 7.52 5.12 0.65
N VAL A 96 7.45 3.79 0.78
CA VAL A 96 6.23 3.05 0.49
C VAL A 96 5.31 3.22 1.69
N ARG A 97 4.18 3.89 1.51
CA ARG A 97 3.11 3.95 2.50
C ARG A 97 2.17 2.78 2.30
N VAL A 98 1.93 2.00 3.34
CA VAL A 98 0.92 0.94 3.38
C VAL A 98 -0.11 1.31 4.43
N THR A 99 -1.30 1.70 4.00
CA THR A 99 -2.46 1.92 4.88
C THR A 99 -3.19 0.59 5.04
N LEU A 100 -3.13 0.01 6.25
CA LEU A 100 -3.78 -1.24 6.60
C LEU A 100 -5.14 -0.99 7.23
N LEU A 101 -6.17 -1.65 6.70
CA LEU A 101 -7.58 -1.50 7.08
C LEU A 101 -8.08 -2.83 7.65
N VAL A 102 -8.42 -2.88 8.94
CA VAL A 102 -8.93 -4.08 9.63
C VAL A 102 -10.11 -3.70 10.53
N PRO A 103 -11.34 -3.58 9.99
CA PRO A 103 -12.50 -3.22 10.79
C PRO A 103 -12.72 -4.18 11.98
N PRO A 104 -13.17 -3.67 13.15
CA PRO A 104 -13.54 -2.28 13.43
C PRO A 104 -12.37 -1.40 13.91
N ALA A 105 -11.12 -1.84 13.78
CA ALA A 105 -9.97 -1.06 14.22
C ALA A 105 -9.73 0.17 13.32
N GLU A 106 -9.10 1.18 13.91
CA GLU A 106 -8.58 2.34 13.16
C GLU A 106 -7.55 1.88 12.11
N PRO A 107 -7.48 2.57 10.95
CA PRO A 107 -6.44 2.32 9.97
C PRO A 107 -5.04 2.48 10.56
N ALA A 108 -4.18 1.49 10.37
CA ALA A 108 -2.77 1.57 10.74
C ALA A 108 -1.94 1.99 9.53
N VAL A 109 -1.00 2.92 9.70
CA VAL A 109 -0.18 3.43 8.58
C VAL A 109 1.27 3.00 8.75
N HIS A 110 1.74 2.18 7.83
CA HIS A 110 3.11 1.69 7.80
C HIS A 110 3.91 2.45 6.74
N TYR A 111 5.03 3.04 7.12
CA TYR A 111 5.97 3.65 6.19
C TYR A 111 7.21 2.78 6.08
N TYR A 112 7.57 2.45 4.85
CA TYR A 112 8.80 1.75 4.50
C TYR A 112 9.68 2.69 3.68
N PRO A 113 10.53 3.51 4.33
CA PRO A 113 11.45 4.38 3.62
C PRO A 113 12.37 3.56 2.71
N TYR A 114 12.67 4.08 1.53
CA TYR A 114 13.48 3.36 0.56
C TYR A 114 14.50 4.26 -0.13
N ARG A 115 15.51 3.62 -0.72
CA ARG A 115 16.43 4.24 -1.69
C ARG A 115 16.54 3.37 -2.92
N VAL A 116 16.63 4.01 -4.08
CA VAL A 116 16.94 3.35 -5.35
C VAL A 116 18.33 3.79 -5.79
N VAL A 117 19.26 2.84 -5.92
CA VAL A 117 20.63 3.11 -6.38
C VAL A 117 20.95 2.12 -7.49
N ALA A 118 21.20 2.63 -8.71
CA ALA A 118 21.50 1.82 -9.90
C ALA A 118 20.46 0.69 -10.14
N GLY A 119 19.17 1.02 -10.04
CA GLY A 119 18.05 0.06 -10.24
C GLY A 119 17.82 -0.90 -9.07
N LYS A 120 18.64 -0.83 -8.00
CA LYS A 120 18.47 -1.64 -6.80
C LYS A 120 17.69 -0.88 -5.72
N VAL A 121 16.59 -1.47 -5.27
CA VAL A 121 15.76 -0.95 -4.18
C VAL A 121 16.25 -1.50 -2.84
N SER A 122 16.49 -0.61 -1.88
CA SER A 122 16.79 -0.96 -0.49
C SER A 122 15.75 -0.31 0.43
N ILE A 123 15.02 -1.14 1.18
CA ILE A 123 14.16 -0.68 2.27
C ILE A 123 15.03 -0.38 3.49
N LEU A 124 14.77 0.75 4.14
CA LEU A 124 15.45 1.21 5.36
C LEU A 124 14.65 0.76 6.60
N ASP A 125 14.63 1.55 7.67
CA ASP A 125 13.91 1.24 8.90
C ASP A 125 12.40 1.45 8.75
N HIS A 126 11.62 0.40 9.06
CA HIS A 126 10.16 0.40 9.03
C HIS A 126 9.59 1.25 10.18
N ILE A 127 8.69 2.17 9.87
CA ILE A 127 8.02 3.08 10.82
C ILE A 127 6.50 2.80 10.80
N VAL A 128 5.86 2.78 11.97
CA VAL A 128 4.41 2.54 12.13
C VAL A 128 3.78 3.71 12.89
N TYR A 129 2.65 4.20 12.39
CA TYR A 129 1.78 5.20 13.03
C TYR A 129 0.37 4.64 13.23
#